data_AF-A0A9P3Q4U0-F1
#
_entry.id   AF-A0A9P3Q4U0-F1
#
_cell.length_a   1.000
_cell.length_b   1.000
_cell.length_c   1.000
_cell.angle_alpha   90.00
_cell.angle_beta   90.00
_cell.angle_gamma   90.00
#
_symmetry.space_group_name_H-M   'P 1'
#
loop_
_entity.id
_entity.type
_entity.pdbx_description
1 polymer ?
#
loop_
_entity_poly.entity_id
_entity_poly.type
_entity_poly.pdbx_seq_one_letter_code
_entity_poly.pdbx_strand_id
1 'polypeptide(L)'
;MRVEVVEKPVERIGERVRVETTQIKSSRAEAVQIVLNSPRACRAVLEALAAEADSGGLNTTMHAATLRAAQRLLSSLERARLIDG
;
A
#
# COMPACT_ATOMS: atom_id res chain seq x y z
N MET A 1 56.10 -5.94 -43.23
CA MET A 1 54.93 -6.56 -42.57
C MET A 1 54.14 -5.42 -41.91
N ARG A 2 52.95 -5.07 -42.42
CA ARG A 2 52.14 -3.96 -41.88
C ARG A 2 51.08 -4.56 -40.95
N VAL A 3 51.04 -4.08 -39.71
CA VAL A 3 50.10 -4.52 -38.68
C VAL A 3 48.97 -3.49 -38.64
N GLU A 4 47.75 -3.90 -39.00
CA GLU A 4 46.57 -3.07 -38.84
C GLU A 4 46.05 -3.22 -37.41
N VAL A 5 46.06 -2.12 -36.65
CA VAL A 5 45.50 -2.07 -35.30
C VAL A 5 44.07 -1.57 -35.41
N VAL A 6 43.11 -2.46 -35.12
CA VAL A 6 41.69 -2.14 -35.04
C VAL A 6 41.32 -2.01 -33.57
N GLU A 7 41.04 -0.78 -33.12
CA GLU A 7 40.53 -0.53 -31.77
C GLU A 7 39.04 -0.92 -31.69
N LYS A 8 38.72 -1.81 -30.75
CA LYS A 8 37.33 -2.19 -30.44
C LYS A 8 36.79 -1.32 -29.29
N PRO A 9 35.52 -0.90 -29.33
CA PRO A 9 34.93 -0.08 -28.28
C PRO A 9 34.75 -0.90 -26.99
N VAL A 10 35.23 -0.35 -25.87
CA VAL A 10 35.07 -0.96 -24.54
C VAL A 10 33.72 -0.57 -23.97
N GLU A 11 32.80 -1.53 -23.85
CA GLU A 11 31.51 -1.32 -23.21
C GLU A 11 31.70 -1.02 -21.72
N ARG A 12 31.31 0.19 -21.29
CA ARG A 12 31.31 0.58 -19.87
C ARG A 12 30.12 -0.07 -19.18
N ILE A 13 30.37 -1.12 -18.42
CA ILE A 13 29.37 -1.75 -17.55
C ILE A 13 29.01 -0.75 -16.43
N GLY A 14 27.78 -0.23 -16.45
CA GLY A 14 27.27 0.66 -15.41
C GLY A 14 27.20 -0.05 -14.06
N GLU A 15 27.75 0.56 -13.03
CA GLU A 15 27.77 0.04 -11.67
C GLU A 15 26.33 -0.15 -11.15
N ARG A 16 25.95 -1.41 -10.87
CA ARG A 16 24.62 -1.73 -10.33
C ARG A 16 24.64 -1.55 -8.82
N VAL A 17 24.22 -0.38 -8.35
CA VAL A 17 24.03 -0.11 -6.92
C VAL A 17 22.83 -0.92 -6.42
N ARG A 18 23.09 -1.89 -5.52
CA ARG A 18 22.02 -2.58 -4.77
C ARG A 18 21.56 -1.66 -3.64
N VAL A 19 20.34 -1.13 -3.75
CA VAL A 19 19.71 -0.36 -2.68
C VAL A 19 19.07 -1.35 -1.71
N GLU A 20 19.72 -1.59 -0.57
CA GLU A 20 19.10 -2.34 0.53
C GLU A 20 17.98 -1.48 1.12
N THR A 21 16.74 -1.94 0.95
CA THR A 21 15.58 -1.24 1.51
C THR A 21 15.42 -1.66 2.96
N THR A 22 16.02 -0.91 3.88
CA THR A 22 15.80 -1.10 5.31
C THR A 22 14.35 -0.79 5.65
N GLN A 23 13.57 -1.80 6.05
CA GLN A 23 12.20 -1.60 6.52
C GLN A 23 12.24 -0.89 7.88
N ILE A 24 12.17 0.43 7.86
CA ILE A 24 11.90 1.21 9.06
C ILE A 24 10.50 0.82 9.52
N LYS A 25 10.37 0.28 10.73
CA LYS A 25 9.07 0.02 11.34
C LYS A 25 8.35 1.35 11.50
N SER A 26 7.45 1.66 10.58
CA SER A 26 6.61 2.84 10.66
C SER A 26 5.79 2.80 11.94
N SER A 27 5.65 3.96 12.59
CA SER A 27 4.74 4.05 13.73
C SER A 27 3.30 3.74 13.29
N ARG A 28 2.43 3.33 14.22
CA ARG A 28 1.01 3.09 13.88
C ARG A 28 0.36 4.30 13.20
N ALA A 29 0.66 5.51 13.68
CA ALA A 29 0.14 6.75 13.10
C ALA A 29 0.62 6.96 11.67
N GLU A 30 1.89 6.69 11.41
CA GLU A 30 2.50 6.80 10.09
C GLU A 30 1.95 5.76 9.11
N ALA A 31 1.75 4.52 9.56
CA ALA A 31 1.09 3.48 8.75
C ALA A 31 -0.34 3.87 8.37
N VAL A 32 -1.10 4.42 9.33
CA VAL A 32 -2.45 4.96 9.05
C VAL A 32 -2.38 6.11 8.05
N GLN A 33 -1.42 7.02 8.19
CA GLN A 33 -1.28 8.15 7.28
C GLN A 33 -0.93 7.72 5.85
N ILE A 34 -0.09 6.70 5.69
CA ILE A 34 0.24 6.12 4.37
C ILE A 34 -1.02 5.54 3.72
N VAL A 35 -1.81 4.79 4.47
CA VAL A 35 -3.07 4.19 3.98
C VAL A 35 -4.07 5.29 3.59
N LEU A 36 -4.26 6.29 4.44
CA LEU A 36 -5.21 7.37 4.20
C LEU A 36 -4.79 8.30 3.04
N ASN A 37 -3.49 8.56 2.89
CA ASN A 37 -2.96 9.39 1.80
C ASN A 37 -2.87 8.63 0.47
N SER A 38 -3.04 7.30 0.46
CA SER A 38 -3.00 6.47 -0.73
C SER A 38 -4.36 5.85 -1.01
N PRO A 39 -5.12 6.36 -1.99
CA PRO A 39 -6.43 5.80 -2.34
C PRO A 39 -6.40 4.30 -2.65
N ARG A 40 -5.30 3.80 -3.25
CA ARG A 40 -5.14 2.37 -3.57
C ARG A 40 -4.94 1.52 -2.33
N ALA A 41 -4.12 1.98 -1.38
CA ALA A 41 -3.87 1.24 -0.14
C ALA A 41 -5.13 1.21 0.73
N CYS A 42 -5.83 2.35 0.84
CA CYS A 42 -7.10 2.42 1.56
C CYS A 42 -8.13 1.45 0.96
N ARG A 43 -8.26 1.42 -0.38
CA ARG A 43 -9.17 0.48 -1.06
C ARG A 43 -8.86 -0.98 -0.71
N ALA A 44 -7.60 -1.40 -0.82
CA ALA A 44 -7.21 -2.78 -0.54
C ALA A 44 -7.52 -3.19 0.92
N VAL A 45 -7.32 -2.28 1.88
CA VAL A 45 -7.66 -2.53 3.29
C VAL A 45 -9.18 -2.68 3.47
N LEU A 46 -9.98 -1.82 2.84
CA LEU A 46 -11.44 -1.90 2.93
C LEU A 46 -11.98 -3.18 2.27
N GLU A 47 -11.46 -3.56 1.10
CA GLU A 47 -11.83 -4.81 0.41
C GLU A 47 -11.49 -6.06 1.23
N ALA A 48 -10.32 -6.09 1.88
CA ALA A 48 -9.93 -7.19 2.75
C ALA A 48 -10.84 -7.31 4.00
N LEU A 49 -11.18 -6.18 4.63
CA LEU A 49 -12.10 -6.16 5.77
C LEU A 49 -13.52 -6.61 5.37
N ALA A 50 -13.98 -6.22 4.17
CA ALA A 50 -15.26 -6.69 3.65
C ALA A 50 -15.25 -8.22 3.43
N ALA A 51 -14.19 -8.75 2.83
CA ALA A 51 -14.05 -10.19 2.61
C ALA A 51 -14.03 -10.99 3.93
N GLU A 52 -13.35 -10.50 4.97
CA GLU A 52 -13.38 -11.11 6.31
C GLU A 52 -14.77 -11.04 6.96
N ALA A 53 -15.53 -9.97 6.71
CA ALA A 53 -16.90 -9.84 7.20
C ALA A 53 -17.81 -10.86 6.53
N ASP A 54 -17.74 -10.97 5.20
CA ASP A 54 -18.56 -11.89 4.40
C ASP A 54 -18.27 -13.35 4.73
N SER A 55 -17.03 -13.68 5.06
CA SER A 55 -16.65 -15.03 5.49
C SER A 55 -17.00 -15.32 6.97
N GLY A 56 -17.58 -14.36 7.70
CA GLY A 56 -17.86 -14.47 9.12
C GLY A 56 -16.61 -14.52 10.01
N GLY A 57 -15.44 -14.18 9.48
CA GLY A 57 -14.16 -14.18 10.20
C GLY A 57 -13.98 -12.98 11.13
N LEU A 58 -14.82 -11.96 10.97
CA LEU A 58 -14.74 -10.72 11.72
C LEU A 58 -15.30 -10.88 13.14
N ASN A 59 -14.41 -11.05 14.10
CA ASN A 59 -14.75 -11.16 15.51
C ASN A 59 -15.28 -9.81 16.06
N THR A 60 -16.57 -9.76 16.38
CA THR A 60 -17.26 -8.52 16.79
C THR A 60 -16.76 -7.91 18.09
N THR A 61 -16.26 -8.70 19.04
CA THR A 61 -15.68 -8.18 20.30
C THR A 61 -14.28 -7.65 20.09
N MET A 62 -13.44 -8.34 19.32
CA MET A 62 -12.08 -7.87 19.00
C MET A 62 -12.10 -6.62 18.10
N HIS A 63 -13.04 -6.54 17.17
CA HIS A 63 -13.15 -5.46 16.19
C HIS A 63 -14.19 -4.40 16.57
N ALA A 64 -14.68 -4.37 17.82
CA ALA A 64 -15.73 -3.44 18.24
C ALA A 64 -15.40 -1.95 17.96
N ALA A 65 -14.14 -1.55 18.12
CA ALA A 65 -13.69 -0.19 17.78
C ALA A 65 -13.72 0.07 16.27
N THR A 66 -13.29 -0.90 15.47
CA THR A 66 -13.31 -0.84 14.00
C THR A 66 -14.73 -0.76 13.48
N LEU A 67 -15.65 -1.58 14.00
CA LEU A 67 -17.07 -1.58 13.62
C LEU A 67 -17.73 -0.23 13.94
N ARG A 68 -17.49 0.33 15.13
CA ARG A 68 -17.97 1.68 15.47
C ARG A 68 -17.42 2.75 14.53
N ALA A 69 -16.15 2.66 14.14
CA ALA A 69 -15.55 3.61 13.20
C ALA A 69 -16.17 3.47 11.80
N ALA A 70 -16.37 2.24 11.32
CA ALA A 70 -17.03 1.96 10.05
C ALA A 70 -18.47 2.51 10.03
N GLN A 71 -19.24 2.30 11.09
CA GLN A 71 -20.60 2.83 11.19
C GLN A 71 -20.63 4.37 11.14
N ARG A 72 -19.72 5.04 11.85
CA ARG A 72 -19.59 6.51 11.80
C ARG A 72 -19.20 7.01 10.42
N LEU A 73 -18.33 6.29 9.71
CA LEU A 73 -17.94 6.60 8.34
C LEU A 73 -19.15 6.46 7.41
N LEU A 74 -19.84 5.33 7.44
CA LEU A 74 -21.03 5.06 6.63
C LEU A 74 -22.07 6.18 6.79
N SER A 75 -22.46 6.49 8.04
CA SER A 75 -23.41 7.57 8.31
C SER A 75 -22.92 8.96 7.87
N SER A 76 -21.61 9.17 7.75
CA SER A 76 -21.07 10.44 7.23
C SER A 76 -21.11 10.49 5.70
N LEU A 77 -20.85 9.37 5.03
CA LEU A 77 -20.92 9.25 3.57
C LEU A 77 -22.36 9.36 3.07
N GLU A 78 -23.32 8.72 3.75
CA GLU A 78 -24.76 8.85 3.47
C GLU A 78 -25.24 10.30 3.63
N ARG A 79 -24.89 10.95 4.75
CA ARG A 79 -25.24 12.37 4.97
C ARG A 79 -24.65 13.29 3.91
N ALA A 80 -23.46 12.97 3.41
CA ALA A 80 -22.81 13.70 2.32
C ALA A 80 -23.33 13.32 0.93
N ARG A 81 -24.27 12.36 0.82
CA ARG A 81 -24.79 11.82 -0.45
C ARG A 81 -23.71 11.29 -1.39
N LEU A 82 -22.66 10.70 -0.82
CA LEU A 82 -21.56 10.09 -1.58
C LEU A 82 -21.82 8.61 -1.89
N ILE A 83 -22.74 8.00 -1.16
CA ILE A 83 -23.21 6.64 -1.34
C ILE A 83 -24.72 6.61 -1.04
N ASP A 84 -25.39 5.61 -1.60
CA ASP A 84 -26.77 5.31 -1.25
C ASP A 84 -26.79 4.48 0.05
N GLY A 85 -27.69 4.85 0.96
CA GLY A 85 -27.95 4.13 2.21
C GLY A 85 -29.12 3.17 2.09
#